data_AF-A0A1G3ZMP7-F1
#
_entry.id   AF-A0A1G3ZMP7-F1
#
_cell.length_a   1.000
_cell.length_b   1.000
_cell.length_c   1.000
_cell.angle_alpha   90.00
_cell.angle_beta   90.00
_cell.angle_gamma   90.00
#
_symmetry.space_group_name_H-M   'P 1'
#
loop_
_entity.id
_entity.type
_entity.pdbx_description
1 polymer ?
#
loop_
_entity_poly.entity_id
_entity_poly.type
_entity_poly.pdbx_seq_one_letter_code
_entity_poly.pdbx_strand_id
1 'polypeptide(L)'
;MHPNPWVEAHAALSLIAFGAWGLSCVAGIMFLVQERQLKSQHPSPIFHHLPPISLLAEVTVRLLWVGFILLTISFIAGFLANLVISGMKFWSSLALWGLYFIILLMHRGRLISDHRLAMFSMGVFLLALLILPCLHYFSIHL
;
A
#
# COMPACT_ATOMS: atom_id res chain seq x y z
N MET A 1 34.44 -1.33 -6.12
CA MET A 1 33.15 -2.04 -6.26
C MET A 1 32.28 -1.17 -7.15
N HIS A 2 31.94 -1.62 -8.36
CA HIS A 2 31.00 -0.85 -9.20
C HIS A 2 29.61 -0.98 -8.57
N PRO A 3 28.96 0.13 -8.19
CA PRO A 3 27.57 0.07 -7.75
C PRO A 3 26.76 -0.53 -8.88
N ASN A 4 26.02 -1.60 -8.58
CA ASN A 4 25.14 -2.20 -9.57
C ASN A 4 23.90 -1.30 -9.66
N PRO A 5 23.73 -0.52 -10.74
CA PRO A 5 22.66 0.47 -10.83
C PRO A 5 21.27 -0.13 -10.67
N TRP A 6 21.12 -1.43 -11.02
CA TRP A 6 19.87 -2.16 -10.87
C TRP A 6 19.49 -2.42 -9.40
N VAL A 7 20.47 -2.61 -8.51
CA VAL A 7 20.24 -2.82 -7.08
C VAL A 7 19.79 -1.53 -6.42
N GLU A 8 20.43 -0.41 -6.74
CA GLU A 8 20.04 0.91 -6.22
C GLU A 8 18.65 1.31 -6.73
N ALA A 9 18.38 1.09 -8.02
CA ALA A 9 17.06 1.33 -8.59
C ALA A 9 15.98 0.47 -7.93
N HIS A 10 16.24 -0.83 -7.69
CA HIS A 10 15.32 -1.71 -6.98
C HIS A 10 15.02 -1.21 -5.56
N ALA A 11 16.05 -0.80 -4.81
CA ALA A 11 15.88 -0.27 -3.46
C ALA A 11 15.05 1.03 -3.45
N ALA A 12 15.37 1.97 -4.35
CA ALA A 12 14.65 3.24 -4.46
C ALA A 12 13.19 3.05 -4.90
N LEU A 13 12.94 2.23 -5.92
CA LEU A 13 11.59 1.94 -6.40
C LEU A 13 10.73 1.25 -5.34
N SER A 14 11.31 0.28 -4.61
CA SER A 14 10.63 -0.37 -3.48
C SER A 14 10.24 0.63 -2.41
N LEU A 15 11.16 1.52 -2.03
CA LEU A 15 10.91 2.54 -1.02
C LEU A 15 9.76 3.48 -1.42
N ILE A 16 9.76 3.96 -2.66
CA ILE A 16 8.71 4.86 -3.16
C ILE A 16 7.37 4.12 -3.25
N ALA A 17 7.36 2.85 -3.67
CA ALA A 17 6.15 2.04 -3.72
C ALA A 17 5.52 1.87 -2.32
N PHE A 18 6.33 1.54 -1.31
CA PHE A 18 5.87 1.47 0.07
C PHE A 18 5.36 2.82 0.59
N GLY A 19 6.02 3.93 0.22
CA GLY A 19 5.56 5.28 0.55
C GLY A 19 4.19 5.60 -0.07
N ALA A 20 3.97 5.26 -1.33
CA ALA A 20 2.69 5.44 -2.02
C ALA A 20 1.57 4.63 -1.35
N TRP A 21 1.85 3.38 -0.96
CA TRP A 21 0.92 2.56 -0.21
C TRP A 21 0.63 3.10 1.20
N GLY A 22 1.63 3.65 1.89
CA GLY A 22 1.44 4.34 3.16
C GLY A 22 0.54 5.58 3.04
N LEU A 23 0.77 6.41 2.03
CA LEU A 23 -0.08 7.57 1.74
C LEU A 23 -1.51 7.16 1.35
N SER A 24 -1.68 6.05 0.63
CA SER A 24 -3.02 5.48 0.36
C SER A 24 -3.74 5.10 1.65
N CYS A 25 -3.04 4.54 2.63
CA CYS A 25 -3.62 4.22 3.93
C CYS A 25 -4.10 5.48 4.65
N VAL A 26 -3.27 6.54 4.68
CA VAL A 26 -3.64 7.82 5.29
C VAL A 26 -4.87 8.42 4.61
N ALA A 27 -4.94 8.40 3.28
CA ALA A 27 -6.11 8.85 2.52
C ALA A 27 -7.37 8.02 2.87
N GLY A 28 -7.23 6.70 3.00
CA GLY A 28 -8.31 5.82 3.44
C GLY A 28 -8.80 6.09 4.87
N ILE A 29 -7.89 6.41 5.79
CA ILE A 29 -8.23 6.83 7.16
C ILE A 29 -9.02 8.15 7.13
N MET A 30 -8.53 9.14 6.39
CA MET A 30 -9.21 10.43 6.25
C MET A 30 -10.62 10.28 5.66
N PHE A 31 -10.79 9.39 4.66
CA PHE A 31 -12.10 9.01 4.11
C PHE A 31 -13.03 8.47 5.19
N LEU A 32 -12.58 7.49 5.98
CA LEU A 32 -13.38 6.84 7.01
C LEU A 32 -13.80 7.82 8.12
N VAL A 33 -12.90 8.74 8.49
CA VAL A 33 -13.18 9.76 9.49
C VAL A 33 -14.22 10.75 8.97
N GLN A 34 -14.09 11.23 7.72
CA GLN A 34 -15.12 12.09 7.10
C GLN A 34 -16.48 11.40 7.05
N GLU A 35 -16.52 10.11 6.71
CA GLU A 35 -17.77 9.38 6.61
C GLU A 35 -18.49 9.26 7.97
N ARG A 36 -17.72 8.97 9.04
CA ARG A 36 -18.26 8.92 10.40
C ARG A 36 -18.83 10.27 10.84
N GLN A 37 -18.19 11.37 10.43
CA GLN A 37 -18.63 12.73 10.73
C GLN A 37 -19.83 13.17 9.88
N LEU A 38 -20.06 12.61 8.69
CA LEU A 38 -21.31 12.84 7.94
C LEU A 38 -22.49 12.08 8.56
N LYS A 39 -22.23 10.89 9.12
CA LYS A 39 -23.25 10.09 9.83
C LYS A 39 -23.55 10.65 11.22
N SER A 40 -22.56 11.23 11.89
CA SER A 40 -22.73 11.89 13.19
C SER A 40 -23.13 13.35 12.94
N GLN A 41 -24.33 13.78 13.31
CA GLN A 41 -24.91 15.10 12.95
C GLN A 41 -24.15 16.36 13.51
N HIS A 42 -22.90 16.23 13.94
CA HIS A 42 -22.05 17.29 14.49
C HIS A 42 -20.72 17.40 13.72
N PRO A 43 -20.70 18.06 12.54
CA PRO A 43 -19.46 18.24 11.79
C PRO A 43 -18.51 19.16 12.56
N SER A 44 -17.35 18.65 12.96
CA SER A 44 -16.32 19.47 13.62
C SER A 44 -15.72 20.49 12.64
N PRO A 45 -15.44 21.74 13.06
CA PRO A 45 -15.01 22.83 12.18
C PRO A 45 -13.63 22.59 11.51
N ILE A 46 -12.80 21.71 12.06
CA ILE A 46 -11.53 21.31 11.42
C ILE A 46 -11.77 20.55 10.09
N PHE A 47 -12.95 19.94 9.91
CA PHE A 47 -13.29 19.11 8.74
C PHE A 47 -13.82 19.89 7.53
N HIS A 48 -14.17 21.17 7.67
CA HIS A 48 -14.57 22.00 6.52
C HIS A 48 -13.43 22.25 5.52
N HIS A 49 -12.17 22.09 5.96
CA HIS A 49 -10.98 22.23 5.12
C HIS A 49 -10.56 20.92 4.45
N LEU A 50 -11.16 19.78 4.82
CA LEU A 50 -10.82 18.51 4.19
C LEU A 50 -11.51 18.38 2.82
N PRO A 51 -10.82 17.83 1.81
CA PRO A 51 -11.36 17.61 0.47
C PRO A 51 -12.61 16.72 0.50
N PRO A 52 -13.53 16.82 -0.48
CA PRO A 52 -14.76 16.04 -0.50
C PRO A 52 -14.50 14.52 -0.50
N ILE A 53 -15.45 13.76 0.05
CA ILE A 53 -15.30 12.31 0.31
C ILE A 53 -15.00 11.50 -0.97
N SER A 54 -15.56 11.92 -2.11
CA SER A 54 -15.30 11.32 -3.42
C SER A 54 -13.85 11.51 -3.87
N LEU A 55 -13.24 12.65 -3.55
CA LEU A 55 -11.86 12.96 -3.89
C LEU A 55 -10.89 12.13 -3.04
N LEU A 56 -11.21 11.91 -1.75
CA LEU A 56 -10.42 11.02 -0.88
C LEU A 56 -10.43 9.56 -1.37
N ALA A 57 -11.58 9.06 -1.84
CA ALA A 57 -11.68 7.75 -2.45
C ALA A 57 -10.83 7.65 -3.74
N GLU A 58 -10.93 8.65 -4.61
CA GLU A 58 -10.16 8.70 -5.85
C GLU A 58 -8.66 8.75 -5.59
N VAL A 59 -8.22 9.60 -4.65
CA VAL A 59 -6.82 9.70 -4.22
C VAL A 59 -6.33 8.35 -3.69
N THR A 60 -7.09 7.70 -2.81
CA THR A 60 -6.75 6.36 -2.29
C THR A 60 -6.51 5.37 -3.44
N VAL A 61 -7.45 5.25 -4.38
CA VAL A 61 -7.33 4.35 -5.54
C VAL A 61 -6.14 4.70 -6.42
N ARG A 62 -5.92 6.00 -6.67
CA ARG A 62 -4.83 6.48 -7.52
C ARG A 62 -3.47 6.14 -6.90
N LEU A 63 -3.32 6.32 -5.60
CA LEU A 63 -2.10 5.94 -4.87
C LEU A 63 -1.88 4.44 -4.83
N LEU A 64 -2.94 3.62 -4.73
CA LEU A 64 -2.83 2.16 -4.87
C LEU A 64 -2.27 1.77 -6.23
N TRP A 65 -2.81 2.35 -7.31
CA TRP A 65 -2.33 2.12 -8.68
C TRP A 65 -0.87 2.55 -8.85
N VAL A 66 -0.52 3.73 -8.37
CA VAL A 66 0.86 4.24 -8.42
C VAL A 66 1.79 3.29 -7.68
N GLY A 67 1.49 2.94 -6.43
CA GLY A 67 2.32 2.03 -5.64
C GLY A 67 2.45 0.65 -6.27
N PHE A 68 1.37 0.11 -6.86
CA PHE A 68 1.40 -1.17 -7.56
C PHE A 68 2.29 -1.16 -8.81
N ILE A 69 2.19 -0.10 -9.63
CA ILE A 69 3.03 0.06 -10.82
C ILE A 69 4.50 0.17 -10.41
N LEU A 70 4.82 1.01 -9.43
CA LEU A 70 6.20 1.15 -8.94
C LEU A 70 6.74 -0.16 -8.38
N LEU A 71 5.94 -0.90 -7.61
CA LEU A 71 6.38 -2.18 -7.06
C LEU A 71 6.64 -3.21 -8.17
N THR A 72 5.82 -3.21 -9.21
CA THR A 72 6.00 -4.11 -10.37
C THR A 72 7.31 -3.78 -11.11
N ILE A 73 7.61 -2.50 -11.31
CA ILE A 73 8.89 -2.07 -11.89
C ILE A 73 10.05 -2.45 -10.96
N SER A 74 9.86 -2.31 -9.64
CA SER A 74 10.86 -2.72 -8.66
C SER A 74 11.19 -4.22 -8.74
N PHE A 75 10.18 -5.09 -8.92
CA PHE A 75 10.42 -6.53 -9.12
C PHE A 75 11.25 -6.82 -10.36
N ILE A 76 10.95 -6.13 -11.48
CA ILE A 76 11.74 -6.25 -12.71
C ILE A 76 13.18 -5.82 -12.46
N ALA A 77 13.40 -4.68 -11.80
CA ALA A 77 14.74 -4.20 -11.45
C ALA A 77 15.49 -5.20 -10.55
N GLY A 78 14.80 -5.82 -9.58
CA GLY A 78 15.39 -6.83 -8.69
C GLY A 78 15.76 -8.13 -9.42
N PHE A 79 14.97 -8.54 -10.41
CA PHE A 79 15.26 -9.69 -11.25
C PHE A 79 16.48 -9.44 -12.14
N LEU A 80 16.57 -8.27 -12.79
CA LEU A 80 17.73 -7.87 -13.59
C LEU A 80 19.00 -7.75 -12.74
N ALA A 81 18.87 -7.37 -11.47
CA ALA A 81 19.97 -7.27 -10.54
C ALA A 81 20.56 -8.62 -10.09
N ASN A 82 19.97 -9.77 -10.48
CA ASN A 82 20.35 -11.12 -10.02
C ASN A 82 20.49 -11.21 -8.49
N LEU A 83 19.61 -10.53 -7.75
CA LEU A 83 19.62 -10.58 -6.30
C LEU A 83 19.30 -12.03 -5.88
N VAL A 84 20.24 -12.68 -5.19
CA VAL A 84 20.02 -13.98 -4.55
C VAL A 84 19.12 -13.74 -3.33
N ILE A 85 17.81 -13.79 -3.54
CA ILE A 85 16.83 -13.51 -2.48
C ILE A 85 16.57 -14.82 -1.73
N SER A 86 16.89 -14.85 -0.43
CA SER A 86 16.46 -15.94 0.46
C SER A 86 14.94 -16.09 0.35
N GLY A 87 14.46 -17.30 0.08
CA GLY A 87 13.07 -17.57 -0.32
C GLY A 87 12.04 -16.88 0.58
N MET A 88 12.25 -16.83 1.90
CA MET A 88 11.34 -16.17 2.85
C MET A 88 11.11 -14.68 2.57
N LYS A 89 12.13 -13.93 2.14
CA LYS A 89 12.01 -12.50 1.81
C LYS A 89 11.31 -12.26 0.47
N PHE A 90 11.43 -13.21 -0.45
CA PHE A 90 10.71 -13.19 -1.73
C PHE A 90 9.22 -13.45 -1.51
N TRP A 91 8.87 -14.48 -0.72
CA TRP A 91 7.48 -14.84 -0.43
C TRP A 91 6.71 -13.73 0.28
N SER A 92 7.33 -12.98 1.20
CA SER A 92 6.66 -11.85 1.86
C SER A 92 6.36 -10.69 0.92
N SER A 93 7.31 -10.34 0.04
CA SER A 93 7.10 -9.31 -0.98
C SER A 93 6.05 -9.74 -2.01
N LEU A 94 6.05 -11.01 -2.40
CA LEU A 94 5.06 -11.58 -3.31
C LEU A 94 3.67 -11.61 -2.68
N ALA A 95 3.56 -11.94 -1.39
CA ALA A 95 2.30 -11.93 -0.65
C ALA A 95 1.71 -10.52 -0.60
N LEU A 96 2.53 -9.50 -0.32
CA LEU A 96 2.09 -8.09 -0.34
C LEU A 96 1.65 -7.66 -1.74
N TRP A 97 2.45 -7.99 -2.76
CA TRP A 97 2.10 -7.70 -4.16
C TRP A 97 0.77 -8.34 -4.56
N GLY A 98 0.58 -9.62 -4.23
CA GLY A 98 -0.65 -10.37 -4.52
C GLY A 98 -1.87 -9.81 -3.78
N LEU A 99 -1.72 -9.44 -2.51
CA LEU A 99 -2.77 -8.84 -1.71
C LEU A 99 -3.24 -7.50 -2.29
N TYR A 100 -2.31 -6.63 -2.68
CA TYR A 100 -2.62 -5.37 -3.37
C TYR A 100 -3.21 -5.60 -4.77
N PHE A 101 -2.73 -6.61 -5.50
CA PHE A 101 -3.27 -6.98 -6.81
C PHE A 101 -4.73 -7.43 -6.71
N ILE A 102 -5.07 -8.26 -5.73
CA ILE A 102 -6.44 -8.72 -5.48
C ILE A 102 -7.35 -7.53 -5.17
N ILE A 103 -6.92 -6.60 -4.32
CA ILE A 103 -7.70 -5.38 -4.01
C ILE A 103 -7.96 -4.55 -5.27
N LEU A 104 -6.92 -4.34 -6.09
CA LEU A 104 -7.03 -3.62 -7.35
C LEU A 104 -7.97 -4.31 -8.34
N LEU A 105 -7.91 -5.65 -8.44
CA LEU A 105 -8.78 -6.46 -9.30
C LEU A 105 -10.25 -6.37 -8.87
N MET A 106 -10.51 -6.49 -7.57
CA MET A 106 -11.86 -6.39 -7.04
C MET A 106 -12.44 -4.97 -7.19
N HIS A 107 -11.60 -3.94 -7.10
CA HIS A 107 -12.02 -2.57 -7.41
C HIS A 107 -12.31 -2.38 -8.90
N ARG A 108 -11.45 -2.90 -9.79
CA ARG A 108 -11.63 -2.79 -11.24
C ARG A 108 -12.93 -3.45 -11.70
N GLY A 109 -13.36 -4.51 -11.02
CA GLY A 109 -14.65 -5.15 -11.23
C GLY A 109 -15.87 -4.38 -10.71
N ARG A 110 -15.70 -3.20 -10.09
CA ARG A 110 -16.74 -2.44 -9.36
C ARG A 110 -17.52 -3.26 -8.32
N LEU A 111 -16.97 -4.39 -7.89
CA LEU A 111 -17.59 -5.30 -6.91
C LEU A 111 -17.58 -4.70 -5.50
N ILE A 112 -16.72 -3.71 -5.27
CA ILE A 112 -16.46 -3.10 -3.97
C ILE A 112 -16.82 -1.62 -4.02
N SER A 113 -17.72 -1.18 -3.14
CA SER A 113 -18.01 0.24 -2.89
C SER A 113 -16.77 0.94 -2.34
N ASP A 114 -16.57 2.21 -2.69
CA ASP A 114 -15.46 3.07 -2.23
C ASP A 114 -15.21 2.97 -0.72
N HIS A 115 -16.28 2.77 0.05
CA HIS A 115 -16.23 2.55 1.49
C HIS A 115 -15.50 1.27 1.91
N ARG A 116 -15.74 0.16 1.21
CA ARG A 116 -15.07 -1.11 1.47
C ARG A 116 -13.62 -1.06 1.00
N LEU A 117 -13.32 -0.30 -0.05
CA LEU A 117 -11.97 -0.13 -0.56
C LEU A 117 -11.05 0.62 0.40
N ALA A 118 -11.57 1.69 1.02
CA ALA A 118 -10.88 2.38 2.11
C ALA A 118 -10.57 1.41 3.28
N MET A 119 -11.56 0.62 3.73
CA MET A 119 -11.37 -0.41 4.75
C MET A 119 -10.34 -1.47 4.37
N PHE A 120 -10.38 -1.98 3.14
CA PHE A 120 -9.43 -2.99 2.68
C PHE A 120 -8.01 -2.44 2.58
N SER A 121 -7.81 -1.21 2.08
CA SER A 121 -6.47 -0.59 2.05
C SER A 121 -5.90 -0.41 3.46
N MET A 122 -6.74 -0.02 4.42
CA MET A 122 -6.36 0.17 5.82
C MET A 122 -6.01 -1.17 6.48
N GLY A 123 -6.83 -2.20 6.25
CA GLY A 123 -6.59 -3.55 6.74
C GLY A 123 -5.30 -4.16 6.18
N VAL A 124 -5.02 -3.95 4.91
CA VAL A 124 -3.79 -4.43 4.26
C VAL A 124 -2.56 -3.70 4.73
N PHE A 125 -2.62 -2.40 4.94
CA PHE A 125 -1.50 -1.65 5.50
C PHE A 125 -1.20 -2.06 6.96
N LEU A 126 -2.24 -2.24 7.79
CA LEU A 126 -2.10 -2.75 9.16
C LEU A 126 -1.52 -4.17 9.17
N LEU A 127 -2.00 -5.04 8.29
CA LEU A 127 -1.45 -6.39 8.14
C LEU A 127 0.03 -6.34 7.72
N ALA A 128 0.40 -5.48 6.77
CA ALA A 128 1.78 -5.29 6.33
C ALA A 128 2.69 -4.80 7.47
N LEU A 129 2.21 -3.85 8.28
CA LEU A 129 2.91 -3.36 9.48
C LEU A 129 3.08 -4.44 10.55
N LEU A 130 2.13 -5.37 10.69
CA LEU A 130 2.24 -6.50 11.63
C LEU A 130 3.15 -7.62 11.11
N ILE A 131 3.15 -7.85 9.79
CA ILE A 131 3.99 -8.88 9.14
C ILE A 131 5.48 -8.54 9.28
N LEU A 132 5.87 -7.28 9.16
CA LEU A 132 7.28 -6.84 9.27
C LEU A 132 7.98 -7.25 10.58
N PRO A 133 7.48 -6.88 11.78
CA PRO A 133 8.07 -7.27 13.05
C PRO A 133 7.87 -8.76 13.34
N CYS A 134 6.78 -9.38 12.86
CA CYS A 134 6.57 -10.81 13.01
C CYS A 134 7.65 -11.61 12.26
N LEU A 135 7.96 -11.26 11.00
CA LEU A 135 9.03 -11.88 10.22
C LEU A 135 10.41 -11.60 10.79
N HIS A 136 10.64 -10.39 11.32
CA HIS A 136 11.91 -10.05 11.97
C HIS A 136 12.11 -10.89 13.24
N TYR A 137 11.08 -11.02 14.07
CA TYR A 137 11.11 -11.84 15.28
C TYR A 137 11.33 -13.33 14.96
N PHE A 138 10.63 -13.85 13.95
CA PHE A 138 10.79 -15.24 13.53
C PHE A 138 12.18 -15.53 12.94
N SER A 139 12.78 -14.56 12.22
CA SER A 139 14.13 -14.68 11.65
C SER A 139 15.25 -14.55 12.68
N ILE A 140 15.00 -13.99 13.87
CA ILE A 140 15.99 -13.91 14.95
C ILE A 140 16.01 -15.19 15.79
N HIS A 141 14.89 -15.92 15.83
CA HIS A 141 14.70 -17.12 16.63
C HIS A 141 14.92 -18.45 15.86
N LEU A 142 15.35 -18.38 14.60
CA LEU A 142 15.69 -19.52 13.72
C LEU A 142 17.13 -19.38 13.21
#